data_AF-A0A1E2RW17-F1
#
_entry.id   AF-A0A1E2RW17-F1
#
_cell.length_a   1.000
_cell.length_b   1.000
_cell.length_c   1.000
_cell.angle_alpha   90.00
_cell.angle_beta   90.00
_cell.angle_gamma   90.00
#
_symmetry.space_group_name_H-M   'P 1'
#
loop_
_entity.id
_entity.type
_entity.pdbx_description
1 polymer ?
#
loop_
_entity_poly.entity_id
_entity_poly.type
_entity_poly.pdbx_seq_one_letter_code
_entity_poly.pdbx_strand_id
1 'polypeptide(L)'
;MSLGNTVITPNLSVAWLHAFDSVDTDLALAFASAGPDFTIQGTPIARDSALVQAGLDFAVTPNATLSIAYDGQFASDADEHGIKGRASWKF
;
A
#
# COMPACT_ATOMS: atom_id res chain seq x y z
N MET A 1 -0.56 6.25 25.27
CA MET A 1 0.44 6.09 26.35
C MET A 1 1.20 7.40 26.47
N SER A 2 1.39 7.97 27.67
CA SER A 2 2.15 9.23 27.83
C SER A 2 3.59 8.89 28.21
N LEU A 3 4.58 9.48 27.54
CA LEU A 3 5.99 9.42 27.95
C LEU A 3 6.46 10.87 28.16
N GLY A 4 6.51 11.32 29.41
CA GLY A 4 6.63 12.75 29.74
C GLY A 4 5.35 13.53 29.42
N ASN A 5 5.48 14.75 28.86
CA ASN A 5 4.38 15.60 28.38
C ASN A 5 3.86 15.24 26.98
N THR A 6 4.49 14.28 26.31
CA THR A 6 4.16 13.86 24.94
C THR A 6 3.16 12.71 24.98
N VAL A 7 2.00 12.92 24.35
CA VAL A 7 1.03 11.85 24.11
C VAL A 7 1.49 11.02 22.92
N ILE A 8 1.57 9.70 23.11
CA ILE A 8 1.84 8.73 22.05
C ILE A 8 0.57 7.95 21.75
N THR A 9 0.16 7.98 20.48
CA THR A 9 -1.02 7.29 19.98
C THR A 9 -0.60 6.21 18.99
N PRO A 10 -0.78 4.91 19.31
CA PRO A 10 -0.55 3.84 18.37
C PRO A 10 -1.69 3.69 17.37
N ASN A 11 -1.36 3.32 16.14
CA ASN A 11 -2.31 2.92 15.11
C ASN A 11 -1.92 1.54 14.55
N LEU A 12 -2.93 0.69 14.35
CA LEU A 12 -2.79 -0.65 13.79
C LEU A 12 -3.97 -0.91 12.86
N SER A 13 -3.71 -1.45 11.68
CA SER A 13 -4.74 -1.90 10.75
C SER A 13 -4.34 -3.21 10.08
N VAL A 14 -5.35 -4.02 9.76
CA VAL A 14 -5.21 -5.20 8.91
C VAL A 14 -6.37 -5.19 7.93
N ALA A 15 -6.09 -5.46 6.65
CA ALA A 15 -7.09 -5.54 5.61
C ALA A 15 -6.82 -6.73 4.68
N TRP A 16 -7.90 -7.26 4.10
CA TRP A 16 -7.86 -8.24 3.02
C TRP A 16 -8.44 -7.61 1.76
N LEU A 17 -7.71 -7.65 0.66
CA LEU A 17 -8.20 -7.25 -0.65
C LEU A 17 -8.36 -8.49 -1.51
N HIS A 18 -9.49 -8.55 -2.20
CA HIS A 18 -9.81 -9.58 -3.17
C HIS A 18 -10.19 -8.92 -4.49
N ALA A 19 -9.50 -9.28 -5.57
CA ALA A 19 -9.84 -8.91 -6.92
C ALA A 19 -10.93 -9.86 -7.45
N PHE A 20 -12.10 -9.31 -7.72
CA PHE A 20 -13.19 -10.02 -8.36
C PHE A 20 -12.97 -10.10 -9.87
N ASP A 21 -13.59 -11.08 -10.52
CA ASP A 21 -13.46 -11.36 -11.96
C ASP A 21 -12.05 -11.83 -12.38
N SER A 22 -11.76 -11.93 -13.67
CA SER A 22 -10.44 -12.34 -14.16
C SER A 22 -9.34 -11.37 -13.71
N VAL A 23 -8.20 -11.93 -13.30
CA VAL A 23 -6.97 -11.19 -13.01
C VAL A 23 -5.92 -11.38 -14.09
N ASP A 24 -6.29 -12.09 -15.17
CA ASP A 24 -5.42 -12.35 -16.30
C ASP A 24 -5.19 -11.05 -17.08
N THR A 25 -3.92 -10.77 -17.38
CA THR A 25 -3.52 -9.58 -18.14
C THR A 25 -3.30 -9.97 -19.60
N ASP A 26 -4.36 -10.03 -20.40
CA ASP A 26 -4.25 -10.31 -21.83
C ASP A 26 -4.18 -9.02 -22.65
N LEU A 27 -3.17 -8.92 -23.53
CA LEU A 27 -2.96 -7.80 -24.43
C LEU A 27 -3.08 -8.27 -25.89
N ALA A 28 -4.19 -7.93 -26.53
CA ALA A 28 -4.36 -8.10 -27.97
C ALA A 28 -3.63 -6.98 -28.72
N LEU A 29 -2.71 -7.35 -29.60
CA LEU A 29 -1.83 -6.45 -30.34
C LEU A 29 -1.86 -6.79 -31.83
N ALA A 30 -1.54 -5.80 -32.64
CA ALA A 30 -1.35 -5.97 -34.08
C ALA A 30 -0.24 -5.02 -34.56
N PHE A 31 0.50 -5.43 -35.60
CA PHE A 31 1.44 -4.54 -36.26
C PHE A 31 0.69 -3.51 -37.09
N ALA A 32 1.10 -2.24 -37.01
CA ALA A 32 0.40 -1.13 -37.65
C ALA A 32 0.30 -1.23 -39.19
N SER A 33 1.23 -1.94 -39.83
CA SER A 33 1.37 -1.96 -41.28
C SER A 33 0.92 -3.25 -41.96
N ALA A 34 0.98 -4.42 -41.29
CA ALA A 34 0.49 -5.70 -41.81
C ALA A 34 0.62 -6.84 -40.78
N GLY A 35 -0.24 -7.87 -40.91
CA GLY A 35 -0.13 -9.13 -40.16
C GLY A 35 -1.42 -9.46 -39.39
N PRO A 36 -1.59 -10.72 -38.93
CA PRO A 36 -2.68 -11.08 -38.03
C PRO A 36 -2.48 -10.42 -36.67
N ASP A 37 -3.58 -10.30 -35.93
CA ASP A 37 -3.55 -9.99 -34.51
C ASP A 37 -2.90 -11.12 -33.71
N PHE A 38 -2.32 -10.76 -32.57
CA PHE A 38 -1.72 -11.69 -31.64
C PHE A 38 -1.97 -11.25 -30.21
N THR A 39 -2.07 -12.21 -29.29
CA THR A 39 -2.26 -11.93 -27.87
C THR A 39 -0.98 -12.22 -27.11
N ILE A 40 -0.59 -11.30 -26.24
CA ILE A 40 0.47 -11.51 -25.26
C ILE A 40 -0.18 -11.61 -23.88
N GLN A 41 0.16 -12.68 -23.15
CA GLN A 41 -0.18 -12.79 -21.74
C GLN A 41 0.89 -12.07 -20.91
N GLY A 42 0.46 -11.10 -20.13
CA GLY A 42 1.25 -10.45 -19.10
C GLY A 42 1.20 -11.21 -17.77
N THR A 43 1.89 -10.69 -16.76
CA THR A 43 1.79 -11.21 -15.40
C THR A 43 0.41 -10.86 -14.83
N PRO A 44 -0.38 -11.84 -14.38
CA PRO A 44 -1.62 -11.57 -13.66
C PRO A 44 -1.35 -10.76 -12.39
N ILE A 45 -2.30 -9.93 -11.96
CA ILE A 45 -2.24 -9.36 -10.62
C ILE A 45 -2.61 -10.43 -9.60
N ALA A 46 -2.08 -10.33 -8.38
CA ALA A 46 -2.48 -11.23 -7.32
C ALA A 46 -3.97 -11.05 -7.00
N ARG A 47 -4.71 -12.17 -7.00
CA ARG A 47 -6.15 -12.17 -6.71
C ARG A 47 -6.46 -11.73 -5.29
N ASP A 48 -5.59 -12.09 -4.37
CA ASP A 48 -5.79 -11.95 -2.95
C ASP A 48 -4.55 -11.31 -2.33
N SER A 49 -4.75 -10.34 -1.45
CA SER A 49 -3.67 -9.66 -0.75
C SER A 49 -4.04 -9.29 0.68
N ALA A 50 -3.09 -9.46 1.59
CA ALA A 50 -3.18 -9.02 2.98
C ALA A 50 -2.37 -7.75 3.20
N LEU A 51 -2.99 -6.72 3.79
CA LEU A 51 -2.32 -5.47 4.16
C LEU A 51 -2.24 -5.39 5.67
N VAL A 52 -1.07 -5.02 6.16
CA VAL A 52 -0.80 -4.78 7.58
C VAL A 52 -0.16 -3.41 7.71
N GLN A 53 -0.72 -2.56 8.55
CA GLN A 53 -0.12 -1.26 8.87
C GLN A 53 0.05 -1.11 10.37
N ALA A 54 1.15 -0.51 10.77
CA ALA A 54 1.45 -0.19 12.15
C ALA A 54 2.15 1.15 12.23
N GLY A 55 1.74 2.00 13.17
CA GLY A 55 2.32 3.32 13.32
C GLY A 55 2.17 3.92 14.70
N LEU A 56 2.89 5.02 14.90
CA LEU A 56 2.93 5.79 16.13
C LEU A 56 2.86 7.28 15.78
N ASP A 57 1.96 7.98 16.44
CA ASP A 57 1.87 9.44 16.43
C ASP A 57 2.40 10.00 17.76
N PHE A 58 3.29 10.98 17.67
CA PHE A 58 3.90 11.67 18.79
C PHE A 58 3.44 13.12 18.80
N ALA A 59 2.64 13.51 19.79
CA ALA A 59 2.22 14.89 20.01
C ALA A 59 3.35 15.70 20.65
N VAL A 60 4.33 16.13 19.82
CA VAL A 60 5.55 16.83 20.25
C VAL A 60 5.22 18.15 20.96
N THR A 61 4.21 18.88 20.47
CA THR A 61 3.62 20.06 21.12
C THR A 61 2.10 20.02 20.93
N PRO A 62 1.31 20.90 21.59
CA PRO A 62 -0.13 21.00 21.33
C PRO A 62 -0.50 21.27 19.87
N ASN A 63 0.42 21.82 19.09
CA ASN A 63 0.21 22.20 17.69
C ASN A 63 1.09 21.40 16.70
N ALA A 64 1.91 20.46 17.18
CA ALA A 64 2.88 19.74 16.34
C ALA A 64 2.82 18.22 16.60
N THR A 65 2.75 17.45 15.52
CA THR A 65 2.75 15.99 15.57
C THR A 65 3.80 15.44 14.62
N LEU A 66 4.57 14.47 15.11
CA LEU A 66 5.46 13.65 14.31
C LEU A 66 4.89 12.24 14.27
N SER A 67 4.88 11.59 13.11
CA SER A 67 4.34 10.25 12.93
C SER A 67 5.33 9.38 12.18
N ILE A 68 5.38 8.10 12.56
CA ILE A 68 6.07 7.05 11.82
C ILE A 68 5.12 5.88 11.62
N ALA A 69 5.14 5.29 10.42
CA ALA A 69 4.34 4.13 10.11
C ALA A 69 5.12 3.15 9.23
N TYR A 70 4.77 1.89 9.34
CA TYR A 70 5.16 0.80 8.45
C TYR A 70 3.92 0.24 7.76
N ASP A 71 4.03 0.02 6.46
CA ASP A 71 3.02 -0.59 5.61
C ASP A 71 3.61 -1.86 4.98
N GLY A 72 2.93 -2.99 5.18
CA GLY A 72 3.22 -4.24 4.48
C GLY A 72 2.02 -4.67 3.66
N GLN A 73 2.25 -5.05 2.41
CA GLN A 73 1.29 -5.71 1.54
C GLN A 73 1.89 -7.04 1.11
N PHE A 74 1.13 -8.11 1.30
CA PHE A 74 1.57 -9.47 1.03
C PHE A 74 0.61 -10.12 0.05
N ALA A 75 1.13 -10.77 -0.98
CA ALA A 75 0.32 -11.45 -1.99
C ALA A 75 1.04 -12.69 -2.52
N SER A 76 0.38 -13.51 -3.34
CA SER A 76 0.96 -14.74 -3.89
C SER A 76 2.23 -14.51 -4.70
N ASP A 77 2.27 -13.39 -5.44
CA ASP A 77 3.27 -13.16 -6.49
C ASP A 77 4.09 -11.89 -6.27
N ALA A 78 3.73 -11.07 -5.27
CA ALA A 78 4.43 -9.82 -4.95
C ALA A 78 4.19 -9.43 -3.49
N ASP A 79 5.26 -8.96 -2.84
CA ASP A 79 5.22 -8.34 -1.53
C ASP A 79 5.77 -6.91 -1.62
N GLU A 80 5.10 -5.97 -0.95
CA GLU A 80 5.55 -4.59 -0.83
C GLU A 80 5.70 -4.19 0.63
N HIS A 81 6.77 -3.46 0.92
CA HIS A 81 7.10 -2.96 2.25
C HIS A 81 7.47 -1.49 2.18
N GLY A 82 6.88 -0.67 3.04
CA GLY A 82 7.12 0.77 3.10
C GLY A 82 7.24 1.28 4.52
N ILE A 83 8.12 2.25 4.74
CA ILE A 83 8.18 3.04 5.97
C ILE A 83 7.89 4.48 5.61
N LYS A 84 7.02 5.13 6.38
CA LYS A 84 6.59 6.52 6.18
C LYS A 84 6.88 7.34 7.42
N GLY A 85 7.34 8.56 7.21
CA GLY A 85 7.47 9.59 8.24
C GLY A 85 6.64 10.82 7.87
N ARG A 86 5.94 11.42 8.83
CA ARG A 86 5.13 12.63 8.62
C ARG A 86 5.33 13.62 9.76
N ALA A 87 5.50 14.88 9.43
CA ALA A 87 5.40 15.99 10.38
C ALA A 87 4.21 16.87 10.01
N SER A 88 3.38 17.23 11.00
CA SER A 88 2.26 18.15 10.82
C SER A 88 2.25 19.24 11.88
N TRP A 89 1.98 20.47 11.44
CA TRP A 89 1.90 21.66 12.29
C TRP A 89 0.55 22.37 12.10
N LYS A 90 -0.10 22.74 13.18
CA LYS A 90 -1.35 23.51 13.19
C LYS A 90 -1.05 24.98 13.52
N PHE A 91 -1.50 25.88 12.65
CA PHE A 91 -1.35 27.34 12.78
C PHE A 91 -2.67 28.00 13.22
#